data_AF-G0L3T9-F1
#
_entry.id   AF-G0L3T9-F1
#
_cell.length_a   1.000
_cell.length_b   1.000
_cell.length_c   1.000
_cell.angle_alpha   90.00
_cell.angle_beta   90.00
_cell.angle_gamma   90.00
#
_symmetry.space_group_name_H-M   'P 1'
#
loop_
_entity.id
_entity.type
_entity.pdbx_description
1 polymer ?
#
loop_
_entity_poly.entity_id
_entity_poly.type
_entity_poly.pdbx_seq_one_letter_code
_entity_poly.pdbx_strand_id
1 'polypeptide(L)'
;MESIMVGNWALENNGVVKDYFQNNFPDFILLEETAHGPFWGVKYMKNNITINVKGDIGFYIEIIIDGDLYDLWQYDRSVNNYQKTSDKNILFQLSILKSFLE
;
A
#
# COMPACT_ATOMS: atom_id res chain seq x y z
N MET A 1 -19.76 2.36 26.69
CA MET A 1 -18.28 2.30 26.69
C MET A 1 -17.88 1.75 25.33
N GLU A 2 -17.79 2.61 24.32
CA GLU A 2 -17.46 2.24 22.93
C GLU A 2 -16.31 3.15 22.48
N SER A 3 -15.06 2.68 22.58
CA SER A 3 -13.90 3.41 22.01
C SER A 3 -12.58 2.60 22.03
N ILE A 4 -12.58 1.29 21.74
CA ILE A 4 -11.30 0.52 21.73
C ILE A 4 -11.01 -0.18 20.38
N MET A 5 -11.98 -0.38 19.49
CA MET A 5 -11.77 -1.23 18.30
C MET A 5 -11.38 -0.47 17.01
N VAL A 6 -11.47 0.86 16.96
CA VAL A 6 -11.26 1.62 15.71
C VAL A 6 -9.77 1.88 15.43
N GLY A 7 -8.90 1.79 16.45
CA GLY A 7 -7.47 2.09 16.31
C GLY A 7 -6.59 0.93 15.81
N ASN A 8 -7.07 -0.32 15.84
CA ASN A 8 -6.23 -1.47 15.52
C ASN A 8 -6.13 -1.74 14.02
N TRP A 9 -7.23 -1.54 13.29
CA TRP A 9 -7.33 -1.94 11.89
C TRP A 9 -6.41 -1.15 10.94
N ALA A 10 -6.24 0.15 11.16
CA ALA A 10 -5.32 0.98 10.38
C ALA A 10 -3.86 0.49 10.51
N LEU A 11 -3.45 0.13 11.73
CA LEU A 11 -2.12 -0.42 11.99
C LEU A 11 -1.96 -1.84 11.43
N GLU A 12 -3.01 -2.66 11.48
CA GLU A 12 -3.04 -3.99 10.87
C GLU A 12 -2.82 -3.91 9.34
N ASN A 13 -3.53 -3.02 8.64
CA ASN A 13 -3.34 -2.83 7.19
C ASN A 13 -1.91 -2.38 6.85
N ASN A 14 -1.34 -1.44 7.63
CA ASN A 14 0.08 -1.07 7.48
C ASN A 14 1.00 -2.28 7.70
N GLY A 15 0.69 -3.14 8.69
CA GLY A 15 1.41 -4.38 8.96
C GLY A 15 1.47 -5.30 7.76
N VAL A 16 0.33 -5.55 7.10
CA VAL A 16 0.25 -6.38 5.88
C VAL A 16 1.18 -5.86 4.79
N VAL A 17 1.20 -4.55 4.56
CA VAL A 17 2.09 -3.96 3.54
C VAL A 17 3.55 -4.05 3.97
N LYS A 18 3.86 -3.74 5.23
CA LYS A 18 5.23 -3.81 5.77
C LYS A 18 5.83 -5.21 5.64
N ASP A 19 5.07 -6.23 6.03
CA ASP A 19 5.49 -7.63 5.93
C ASP A 19 5.72 -8.04 4.48
N TYR A 20 4.86 -7.60 3.55
CA TYR A 20 5.06 -7.89 2.13
C TYR A 20 6.35 -7.24 1.59
N PHE A 21 6.60 -5.97 1.92
CA PHE A 21 7.79 -5.23 1.49
C PHE A 21 9.07 -5.84 2.05
N GLN A 22 9.10 -6.22 3.33
CA GLN A 22 10.27 -6.88 3.93
C GLN A 22 10.64 -8.18 3.20
N ASN A 23 9.64 -8.95 2.75
CA ASN A 23 9.86 -10.24 2.10
C ASN A 23 10.15 -10.14 0.58
N ASN A 24 9.64 -9.13 -0.10
CA ASN A 24 9.69 -9.04 -1.57
C ASN A 24 10.53 -7.87 -2.10
N PHE A 25 10.72 -6.83 -1.30
CA PHE A 25 11.36 -5.57 -1.68
C PHE A 25 12.35 -5.10 -0.59
N PRO A 26 13.34 -5.93 -0.21
CA PRO A 26 14.20 -5.64 0.95
C PRO A 26 15.03 -4.35 0.82
N ASP A 27 15.23 -3.85 -0.40
CA ASP A 27 15.96 -2.61 -0.68
C ASP A 27 15.11 -1.33 -0.54
N PHE A 28 13.78 -1.46 -0.39
CA PHE A 28 12.90 -0.31 -0.18
C PHE A 28 12.90 0.10 1.29
N ILE A 29 13.14 1.38 1.55
CA ILE A 29 13.20 1.95 2.89
C ILE A 29 11.84 2.57 3.23
N LEU A 30 11.27 2.23 4.38
CA LEU A 30 10.06 2.87 4.92
C LEU A 30 10.40 4.31 5.33
N LEU A 31 9.72 5.29 4.74
CA LEU A 31 9.88 6.71 5.03
C LEU A 31 8.83 7.24 6.00
N GLU A 32 7.59 6.78 5.84
CA GLU A 32 6.45 7.28 6.60
C GLU A 32 5.44 6.17 6.84
N GLU A 33 4.84 6.19 8.03
CA GLU A 33 3.71 5.36 8.41
C GLU A 33 2.64 6.26 9.04
N THR A 34 1.41 6.13 8.57
CA THR A 34 0.25 6.89 9.04
C THR A 34 -0.84 5.94 9.50
N ALA A 35 -1.46 6.25 10.63
CA ALA A 35 -2.62 5.55 11.16
C ALA A 35 -3.44 6.51 12.03
N HIS A 36 -4.61 6.93 11.55
CA HIS A 36 -5.49 7.83 12.28
C HIS A 36 -6.96 7.58 11.90
N GLY A 37 -7.74 7.13 12.89
CA GLY A 37 -9.13 6.72 12.64
C GLY A 37 -9.17 5.61 11.59
N PRO A 38 -9.97 5.72 10.52
CA PRO A 38 -10.00 4.73 9.45
C PRO A 38 -8.83 4.86 8.47
N PHE A 39 -8.08 5.97 8.51
CA PHE A 39 -7.02 6.25 7.55
C PHE A 39 -5.74 5.52 7.92
N TRP A 40 -5.10 4.94 6.91
CA TRP A 40 -3.83 4.23 7.03
C TRP A 40 -2.98 4.45 5.79
N GLY A 41 -1.69 4.25 5.93
CA GLY A 41 -0.80 4.25 4.78
C GLY A 41 0.67 4.18 5.16
N VAL A 42 1.45 3.68 4.21
CA VAL A 42 2.90 3.56 4.28
C VAL A 42 3.53 4.11 3.01
N LYS A 43 4.70 4.73 3.18
CA LYS A 43 5.49 5.28 2.10
C LYS A 43 6.86 4.65 2.07
N TYR A 44 7.25 4.14 0.91
CA TYR A 44 8.53 3.50 0.69
C TYR A 44 9.32 4.19 -0.41
N MET A 45 10.65 4.10 -0.33
CA MET A 45 11.53 4.64 -1.36
C MET A 45 12.72 3.72 -1.64
N LYS A 46 13.09 3.61 -2.92
CA LYS A 46 14.32 3.01 -3.42
C LYS A 46 14.82 3.85 -4.59
N ASN A 47 15.99 4.47 -4.46
CA ASN A 47 16.54 5.38 -5.47
C ASN A 47 15.55 6.51 -5.83
N ASN A 48 15.17 6.58 -7.11
CA ASN A 48 14.21 7.52 -7.70
C ASN A 48 12.77 7.00 -7.69
N ILE A 49 12.51 5.84 -7.10
CA ILE A 49 11.17 5.22 -7.02
C ILE A 49 10.59 5.45 -5.63
N THR A 50 9.40 6.02 -5.56
CA THR A 50 8.59 6.15 -4.34
C THR A 50 7.29 5.39 -4.51
N ILE A 51 6.92 4.58 -3.52
CA ILE A 51 5.64 3.86 -3.48
C ILE A 51 4.84 4.37 -2.29
N ASN A 52 3.63 4.87 -2.52
CA ASN A 52 2.68 5.20 -1.46
C ASN A 52 1.54 4.19 -1.51
N VAL A 53 1.32 3.47 -0.42
CA VAL A 53 0.12 2.65 -0.22
C VAL A 53 -0.71 3.33 0.84
N LYS A 54 -1.92 3.78 0.51
CA LYS A 54 -2.77 4.54 1.44
C LYS A 54 -4.24 4.25 1.20
N GLY A 55 -5.03 4.36 2.26
CA GLY A 55 -6.45 4.09 2.18
C GLY A 55 -7.23 4.35 3.46
N ASP A 56 -8.52 4.05 3.36
CA ASP A 56 -9.51 3.94 4.40
C ASP A 56 -10.35 2.67 4.16
N ILE A 57 -11.66 2.80 3.94
CA ILE A 57 -12.56 1.74 3.43
C ILE A 57 -12.12 1.25 2.04
N GLY A 58 -11.53 2.13 1.22
CA GLY A 58 -10.84 1.76 -0.02
C GLY A 58 -9.36 2.10 0.04
N PHE A 59 -8.56 1.61 -0.90
CA PHE A 59 -7.13 1.92 -0.95
C PHE A 59 -6.62 1.93 -2.38
N TYR A 60 -5.44 2.52 -2.54
CA TYR A 60 -4.72 2.59 -3.81
C TYR A 60 -3.22 2.62 -3.58
N ILE A 61 -2.48 2.34 -4.64
CA ILE A 61 -1.02 2.36 -4.66
C ILE A 61 -0.58 3.38 -5.71
N GLU A 62 0.12 4.41 -5.27
CA GLU A 62 0.79 5.39 -6.14
C GLU A 62 2.24 4.95 -6.35
N ILE A 63 2.67 4.89 -7.60
CA ILE A 63 4.06 4.64 -7.97
C ILE A 63 4.60 5.93 -8.57
N ILE A 64 5.68 6.46 -8.02
CA ILE A 64 6.31 7.68 -8.52
C ILE A 64 7.73 7.33 -8.96
N ILE A 65 8.07 7.57 -10.22
CA ILE A 65 9.41 7.29 -10.79
C ILE A 65 9.90 8.59 -11.41
N ASP A 66 11.06 9.08 -10.97
CA ASP A 66 11.64 10.35 -11.45
C ASP A 66 10.70 11.56 -11.32
N GLY A 67 9.73 11.49 -10.41
CA GLY A 67 8.72 12.53 -10.16
C GLY A 67 7.42 12.34 -10.95
N ASP A 68 7.36 11.39 -11.88
CA ASP A 68 6.15 11.08 -12.65
C ASP A 68 5.30 10.02 -11.96
N LEU A 69 3.98 10.22 -11.95
CA LEU A 69 3.01 9.31 -11.34
C LEU A 69 2.59 8.22 -12.33
N TYR A 70 2.67 6.97 -11.87
CA TYR A 70 2.25 5.77 -12.56
C TYR A 70 1.15 5.06 -11.76
N ASP A 71 0.04 4.82 -12.43
CA ASP A 71 -1.10 4.13 -11.88
C ASP A 71 -1.04 2.62 -12.17
N LEU A 72 -1.12 1.80 -11.13
CA LEU A 72 -1.15 0.34 -11.26
C LEU A 72 -2.29 -0.19 -12.14
N TRP A 73 -3.45 0.49 -12.13
CA TRP A 73 -4.59 0.08 -12.94
C TRP A 73 -4.34 0.22 -14.45
N GLN A 74 -3.42 1.12 -14.85
CA GLN A 74 -3.05 1.29 -16.26
C GLN A 74 -2.21 0.11 -16.74
N TYR A 75 -1.39 -0.46 -15.86
CA TYR A 75 -0.63 -1.68 -16.12
C TYR A 75 -1.53 -2.93 -16.09
N ASP A 76 -2.34 -3.09 -15.03
CA ASP A 76 -3.30 -4.20 -14.92
C ASP A 76 -4.70 -3.69 -14.54
N ARG A 77 -5.64 -3.83 -15.48
CA ARG A 77 -7.02 -3.36 -15.32
C ARG A 77 -7.79 -4.07 -14.22
N SER A 78 -7.37 -5.28 -13.82
CA SER A 78 -8.02 -6.05 -12.75
C SER A 78 -7.94 -5.34 -11.39
N VAL A 79 -6.94 -4.47 -11.18
CA VAL A 79 -6.78 -3.64 -9.96
C VAL A 79 -8.06 -2.90 -9.59
N ASN A 80 -8.84 -2.43 -10.58
CA ASN A 80 -10.10 -1.73 -10.35
C ASN A 80 -11.14 -2.57 -9.59
N ASN A 81 -11.05 -3.91 -9.65
CA ASN A 81 -11.96 -4.82 -8.95
C ASN A 81 -11.52 -5.10 -7.50
N TYR A 82 -10.34 -4.63 -7.09
CA TYR A 82 -9.72 -4.94 -5.80
C TYR A 82 -9.39 -3.69 -4.98
N GLN A 83 -10.15 -2.59 -5.14
CA GLN A 83 -9.91 -1.33 -4.43
C GLN A 83 -10.43 -1.29 -2.99
N LYS A 84 -11.30 -2.23 -2.59
CA LYS A 84 -11.81 -2.29 -1.21
C LYS A 84 -10.71 -2.77 -0.26
N THR A 85 -10.54 -2.11 0.88
CA THR A 85 -9.54 -2.50 1.88
C THR A 85 -9.87 -3.85 2.50
N SER A 86 -8.95 -4.79 2.30
CA SER A 86 -8.88 -6.10 2.96
C SER A 86 -7.52 -6.71 2.64
N ASP A 87 -7.00 -7.58 3.50
CA ASP A 87 -5.70 -8.22 3.31
C ASP A 87 -5.57 -8.88 1.94
N LYS A 88 -6.61 -9.62 1.52
CA LYS A 88 -6.66 -10.27 0.20
C LYS A 88 -6.45 -9.27 -0.94
N ASN A 89 -7.12 -8.14 -0.89
CA ASN A 89 -7.07 -7.13 -1.95
C ASN A 89 -5.74 -6.37 -1.91
N ILE A 90 -5.24 -6.05 -0.71
CA ILE A 90 -3.93 -5.43 -0.50
C ILE A 90 -2.85 -6.33 -1.10
N LEU A 91 -2.80 -7.59 -0.69
CA LEU A 91 -1.83 -8.57 -1.19
C LEU A 91 -1.95 -8.79 -2.70
N PHE A 92 -3.18 -8.79 -3.25
CA PHE A 92 -3.39 -8.86 -4.69
C PHE A 92 -2.73 -7.68 -5.41
N GLN A 93 -3.05 -6.45 -5.03
CA GLN A 93 -2.46 -5.28 -5.69
C GLN A 93 -0.94 -5.19 -5.47
N LEU A 94 -0.42 -5.62 -4.31
CA LEU A 94 1.02 -5.72 -4.06
C LEU A 94 1.71 -6.75 -4.95
N SER A 95 1.02 -7.86 -5.30
CA SER A 95 1.55 -8.82 -6.28
C SER A 95 1.64 -8.23 -7.68
N ILE A 96 0.68 -7.40 -8.09
CA ILE A 96 0.76 -6.66 -9.36
C ILE A 96 1.87 -5.61 -9.32
N LEU A 97 2.03 -4.90 -8.20
CA LEU A 97 3.16 -3.99 -7.98
C LEU A 97 4.49 -4.70 -8.17
N LYS A 98 4.63 -5.91 -7.64
CA LYS A 98 5.84 -6.72 -7.83
C LYS A 98 6.10 -7.01 -9.30
N SER A 99 5.08 -7.45 -10.04
CA SER A 99 5.20 -7.68 -11.49
C SER A 99 5.45 -6.42 -12.30
N PHE A 100 5.04 -5.24 -11.82
CA PHE A 100 5.33 -3.96 -12.47
C PHE A 100 6.79 -3.53 -12.29
N LEU A 101 7.41 -3.86 -11.16
CA LEU A 101 8.78 -3.45 -10.80
C LEU A 101 9.89 -4.41 -11.27
N GLU A 102 9.53 -5.62 -11.74
CA GLU A 102 10.43 -6.65 -12.28
C GLU A 102 10.47 -6.64 -13.81
#